data_AF-A0AAN9UZP3-F1
#
_entry.id   AF-A0AAN9UZP3-F1
#
_cell.length_a   1.000
_cell.length_b   1.000
_cell.length_c   1.000
_cell.angle_alpha   90.00
_cell.angle_beta   90.00
_cell.angle_gamma   90.00
#
_symmetry.space_group_name_H-M   'P 1'
#
loop_
_entity.id
_entity.type
_entity.pdbx_description
1 polymer ?
#
loop_
_entity_poly.entity_id
_entity_poly.type
_entity_poly.pdbx_seq_one_letter_code
_entity_poly.pdbx_strand_id
1 'polypeptide(L)'
;MRDFDGERPTEYYQAFADQVGCASNTSESIFDCLASADMKTLQNANAWVTASAGFGQRAFVPVTDGSLIQERPSQQLLRGDVNGVRVLSGNNGNEGVVFVPQNITSETAFRDSIRRTYRDLSDQNMTSILNLYAVPPDSSGVYADSDGVTPPFSTTNSNWAVGWQQAADNLYAETTIVCPSYWLADAYAKGDKSEGSWKYQFSVPASLHGADVYPLITDPTVQGTGMNEVFRTSFQRIWGNFVVNGDPTLTTAQIASPAGNLTLDAAQIASPEGDDVSAAGAGHWLQWGETDGLHAMLNLNMTGGMPVTQSMNFDGSDIAVTSYVESTNGSWPPLEVSLHVVDAWSWEGGRGKRCQLWAELGAWAFV
;
A
#
# COMPACT_ATOMS: atom_id res chain seq x y z
N MET A 1 4.49 -14.09 8.80
CA MET A 1 3.70 -15.34 8.78
C MET A 1 4.53 -16.45 9.39
N ARG A 2 4.03 -16.94 10.52
CA ARG A 2 4.63 -17.96 11.37
C ARG A 2 3.81 -19.25 11.27
N ASP A 3 4.38 -20.35 11.73
CA ASP A 3 3.67 -21.62 11.83
C ASP A 3 2.54 -21.52 12.87
N PHE A 4 1.42 -22.21 12.62
CA PHE A 4 0.22 -22.11 13.46
C PHE A 4 0.46 -22.53 14.93
N ASP A 5 1.42 -23.42 15.16
CA ASP A 5 1.88 -23.90 16.47
C ASP A 5 3.20 -23.24 16.92
N GLY A 6 3.65 -22.20 16.20
CA GLY A 6 4.80 -21.40 16.57
C GLY A 6 4.61 -20.65 17.89
N GLU A 7 5.72 -20.16 18.45
CA GLU A 7 5.75 -19.47 19.76
C GLU A 7 4.71 -18.34 19.84
N ARG A 8 4.70 -17.42 18.87
CA ARG A 8 3.85 -16.23 18.93
C ARG A 8 2.35 -16.50 18.75
N PRO A 9 1.89 -17.30 17.77
CA PRO A 9 0.48 -17.72 17.73
C PRO A 9 0.06 -18.47 19.01
N THR A 10 0.93 -19.30 19.57
CA THR A 10 0.68 -20.02 20.83
C THR A 10 0.55 -19.07 22.02
N GLU A 11 1.44 -18.10 22.15
CA GLU A 11 1.36 -17.05 23.19
C GLU A 11 0.05 -16.28 23.13
N TYR A 12 -0.38 -15.86 21.92
CA TYR A 12 -1.65 -15.15 21.77
C TYR A 12 -2.87 -16.04 22.04
N TYR A 13 -2.84 -17.32 21.67
CA TYR A 13 -3.89 -18.27 22.00
C TYR A 13 -4.01 -18.47 23.52
N GLN A 14 -2.89 -18.61 24.23
CA GLN A 14 -2.87 -18.74 25.69
C GLN A 14 -3.36 -17.46 26.38
N ALA A 15 -2.86 -16.29 25.96
CA ALA A 15 -3.32 -15.01 26.50
C ALA A 15 -4.82 -14.79 26.28
N PHE A 16 -5.36 -15.23 25.14
CA PHE A 16 -6.79 -15.19 24.87
C PHE A 16 -7.57 -16.11 25.79
N ALA A 17 -7.12 -17.35 25.95
CA ALA A 17 -7.71 -18.30 26.89
C ALA A 17 -7.68 -17.80 28.33
N ASP A 18 -6.58 -17.14 28.75
CA ASP A 18 -6.46 -16.51 30.06
C ASP A 18 -7.51 -15.41 30.25
N GLN A 19 -7.66 -14.51 29.28
CA GLN A 19 -8.63 -13.40 29.34
C GLN A 19 -10.08 -13.86 29.39
N VAL A 20 -10.39 -15.02 28.79
CA VAL A 20 -11.72 -15.64 28.85
C VAL A 20 -11.91 -16.44 30.15
N GLY A 21 -10.82 -16.77 30.86
CA GLY A 21 -10.84 -17.62 32.06
C GLY A 21 -10.75 -19.12 31.78
N CYS A 22 -10.42 -19.51 30.55
CA CYS A 22 -10.37 -20.90 30.10
C CYS A 22 -9.02 -21.60 30.35
N ALA A 23 -7.93 -20.85 30.53
CA ALA A 23 -6.60 -21.44 30.67
C ALA A 23 -6.39 -22.24 31.97
N SER A 24 -7.11 -21.89 33.04
CA SER A 24 -7.02 -22.58 34.34
C SER A 24 -8.08 -23.67 34.52
N ASN A 25 -8.96 -23.88 33.54
CA ASN A 25 -10.00 -24.89 33.60
C ASN A 25 -9.40 -26.28 33.28
N THR A 26 -9.37 -27.18 34.27
CA THR A 26 -8.88 -28.56 34.11
C THR A 26 -9.98 -29.57 33.81
N SER A 27 -11.25 -29.13 33.78
CA SER A 27 -12.41 -30.01 33.60
C SER A 27 -12.77 -30.28 32.14
N GLU A 28 -12.30 -29.46 31.22
CA GLU A 28 -12.47 -29.58 29.76
C GLU A 28 -11.23 -29.04 29.03
N SER A 29 -11.19 -29.18 27.69
CA SER A 29 -10.11 -28.57 26.91
C SER A 29 -10.28 -27.05 26.85
N ILE A 30 -9.17 -26.31 26.66
CA ILE A 30 -9.23 -24.85 26.46
C ILE A 30 -10.20 -24.51 25.33
N PHE A 31 -10.20 -25.28 24.24
CA PHE A 31 -11.06 -25.03 23.08
C PHE A 31 -12.55 -25.19 23.43
N ASP A 32 -12.93 -26.24 24.14
CA ASP A 32 -14.35 -26.47 24.52
C ASP A 32 -14.86 -25.36 25.45
N CYS A 33 -14.02 -24.93 26.39
CA CYS A 33 -14.31 -23.77 27.23
C CYS A 33 -14.49 -22.49 26.39
N LEU A 34 -13.59 -22.21 25.45
CA LEU A 34 -13.70 -21.05 24.56
C LEU A 34 -14.95 -21.10 23.67
N ALA A 35 -15.31 -22.29 23.18
CA ALA A 35 -16.47 -22.49 22.32
C ALA A 35 -17.81 -22.33 23.06
N SER A 36 -17.82 -22.52 24.39
CA SER A 36 -19.01 -22.32 25.23
C SER A 36 -19.12 -20.92 25.83
N ALA A 37 -18.03 -20.13 25.77
CA ALA A 37 -18.00 -18.76 26.27
C ALA A 37 -18.93 -17.83 25.50
N ASP A 38 -19.46 -16.80 26.17
CA ASP A 38 -20.31 -15.83 25.52
C ASP A 38 -19.53 -14.88 24.60
N MET A 39 -20.21 -14.40 23.55
CA MET A 39 -19.61 -13.54 22.51
C MET A 39 -18.95 -12.28 23.08
N LYS A 40 -19.52 -11.65 24.11
CA LYS A 40 -18.99 -10.39 24.65
C LYS A 40 -17.66 -10.62 25.36
N THR A 41 -17.54 -11.73 26.10
CA THR A 41 -16.28 -12.15 26.72
C THR A 41 -15.21 -12.41 25.67
N LEU A 42 -15.54 -13.15 24.60
CA LEU A 42 -14.61 -13.41 23.49
C LEU A 42 -14.17 -12.12 22.77
N GLN A 43 -15.09 -11.18 22.52
CA GLN A 43 -14.76 -9.90 21.88
C GLN A 43 -13.83 -9.03 22.75
N ASN A 44 -14.10 -8.97 24.06
CA ASN A 44 -13.25 -8.21 24.99
C ASN A 44 -11.85 -8.83 25.10
N ALA A 45 -11.76 -10.15 25.20
CA ALA A 45 -10.49 -10.87 25.21
C ALA A 45 -9.71 -10.61 23.91
N ASN A 46 -10.37 -10.66 22.75
CA ASN A 46 -9.74 -10.38 21.46
C ASN A 46 -9.19 -8.95 21.39
N ALA A 47 -9.98 -7.96 21.82
CA ALA A 47 -9.56 -6.57 21.85
C ALA A 47 -8.35 -6.36 22.78
N TRP A 48 -8.35 -7.00 23.96
CA TRP A 48 -7.25 -6.90 24.91
C TRP A 48 -5.96 -7.54 24.38
N VAL A 49 -6.03 -8.77 23.87
CA VAL A 49 -4.85 -9.47 23.32
C VAL A 49 -4.32 -8.73 22.10
N THR A 50 -5.18 -8.23 21.21
CA THR A 50 -4.74 -7.42 20.06
C THR A 50 -4.12 -6.09 20.49
N ALA A 51 -4.66 -5.41 21.51
CA ALA A 51 -4.08 -4.18 22.04
C ALA A 51 -2.71 -4.41 22.72
N SER A 52 -2.45 -5.63 23.19
CA SER A 52 -1.14 -6.04 23.70
C SER A 52 -0.11 -6.33 22.60
N ALA A 53 -0.56 -6.48 21.34
CA ALA A 53 0.34 -6.57 20.20
C ALA A 53 1.03 -5.21 19.95
N GLY A 54 2.16 -5.23 19.26
CA GLY A 54 2.86 -3.98 18.89
C GLY A 54 1.98 -3.07 18.04
N PHE A 55 2.24 -1.76 18.06
CA PHE A 55 1.53 -0.80 17.21
C PHE A 55 1.53 -1.24 15.74
N GLY A 56 0.39 -1.12 15.06
CA GLY A 56 0.24 -1.56 13.68
C GLY A 56 0.25 -3.09 13.48
N GLN A 57 0.28 -3.89 14.55
CA GLN A 57 0.23 -5.36 14.49
C GLN A 57 -1.15 -5.87 14.91
N ARG A 58 -1.39 -7.17 14.64
CA ARG A 58 -2.57 -7.91 15.07
C ARG A 58 -2.13 -9.17 15.79
N ALA A 59 -2.87 -9.58 16.83
CA ALA A 59 -2.57 -10.81 17.54
C ALA A 59 -2.93 -12.04 16.71
N PHE A 60 -4.12 -12.01 16.09
CA PHE A 60 -4.60 -13.09 15.24
C PHE A 60 -4.40 -12.70 13.78
N VAL A 61 -3.47 -13.39 13.13
CA VAL A 61 -3.09 -13.21 11.72
C VAL A 61 -3.13 -14.55 11.00
N PRO A 62 -3.17 -14.56 9.66
CA PRO A 62 -2.93 -15.78 8.90
C PRO A 62 -1.59 -16.43 9.28
N VAL A 63 -1.60 -17.76 9.43
CA VAL A 63 -0.45 -18.61 9.81
C VAL A 63 -0.24 -19.70 8.77
N THR A 64 0.97 -20.25 8.70
CA THR A 64 1.23 -21.47 7.93
C THR A 64 0.59 -22.65 8.67
N ASP A 65 -0.36 -23.32 8.03
CA ASP A 65 -1.08 -24.47 8.60
C ASP A 65 -0.68 -25.81 7.95
N GLY A 66 0.18 -25.76 6.92
CA GLY A 66 0.62 -26.93 6.17
C GLY A 66 -0.47 -27.53 5.25
N SER A 67 -1.62 -26.87 5.13
CA SER A 67 -2.75 -27.34 4.32
C SER A 67 -3.21 -26.27 3.32
N LEU A 68 -3.92 -25.23 3.79
CA LEU A 68 -4.37 -24.11 2.99
C LEU A 68 -3.22 -23.15 2.70
N ILE A 69 -2.42 -22.85 3.72
CA ILE A 69 -1.24 -22.00 3.65
C ILE A 69 -0.04 -22.87 3.99
N GLN A 70 0.64 -23.34 2.94
CA GLN A 70 1.75 -24.28 3.08
C GLN A 70 3.08 -23.58 3.32
N GLU A 71 3.23 -22.34 2.87
CA GLU A 71 4.47 -21.57 2.97
C GLU A 71 4.21 -20.08 3.13
N ARG A 72 5.24 -19.34 3.52
CA ARG A 72 5.19 -17.88 3.62
C ARG A 72 5.04 -17.26 2.22
N PRO A 73 4.18 -16.24 2.05
CA PRO A 73 4.03 -15.54 0.77
C PRO A 73 5.34 -15.00 0.20
N SER A 74 6.24 -14.51 1.06
CA SER A 74 7.56 -14.00 0.66
C SER A 74 8.49 -15.08 0.06
N GLN A 75 8.19 -16.37 0.24
CA GLN A 75 8.92 -17.47 -0.38
C GLN A 75 8.17 -18.00 -1.60
N GLN A 76 6.86 -18.23 -1.44
CA GLN A 76 6.00 -18.77 -2.49
C GLN A 76 5.91 -17.84 -3.71
N LEU A 77 5.69 -16.54 -3.50
CA LEU A 77 5.58 -15.56 -4.59
C LEU A 77 6.89 -15.43 -5.38
N LEU A 78 8.04 -15.48 -4.72
CA LEU A 78 9.35 -15.39 -5.40
C LEU A 78 9.61 -16.56 -6.34
N ARG A 79 8.98 -17.72 -6.11
CA ARG A 79 9.05 -18.88 -7.00
C ARG A 79 8.02 -18.85 -8.13
N GLY A 80 7.07 -17.91 -8.09
CA GLY A 80 5.96 -17.88 -9.05
C GLY A 80 4.88 -18.94 -8.77
N ASP A 81 4.86 -19.51 -7.57
CA ASP A 81 3.90 -20.55 -7.18
C ASP A 81 2.52 -19.93 -6.90
N VAL A 82 1.79 -19.61 -7.96
CA VAL A 82 0.45 -18.98 -7.90
C VAL A 82 -0.60 -19.82 -8.60
N ASN A 83 -1.84 -19.74 -8.10
CA ASN A 83 -2.96 -20.52 -8.64
C ASN A 83 -3.77 -19.79 -9.72
N GLY A 84 -3.48 -18.51 -9.98
CA GLY A 84 -4.13 -17.72 -11.01
C GLY A 84 -3.26 -17.58 -12.27
N VAL A 85 -3.88 -17.06 -13.33
CA VAL A 85 -3.23 -16.80 -14.62
C VAL A 85 -2.93 -15.32 -14.85
N ARG A 86 -3.59 -14.42 -14.12
CA ARG A 86 -3.45 -12.96 -14.26
C ARG A 86 -3.47 -12.22 -12.93
N VAL A 87 -2.80 -11.08 -12.86
CA VAL A 87 -2.93 -10.15 -11.71
C VAL A 87 -2.87 -8.68 -12.14
N LEU A 88 -3.70 -7.86 -11.50
CA LEU A 88 -3.56 -6.41 -11.43
C LEU A 88 -3.20 -6.06 -9.99
N SER A 89 -1.96 -5.64 -9.76
CA SER A 89 -1.40 -5.38 -8.44
C SER A 89 -1.26 -3.87 -8.18
N GLY A 90 -1.70 -3.39 -7.03
CA GLY A 90 -1.72 -1.97 -6.68
C GLY A 90 -1.12 -1.69 -5.31
N ASN A 91 -0.65 -0.46 -5.12
CA ASN A 91 -0.36 0.12 -3.80
C ASN A 91 -0.58 1.64 -3.84
N ASN A 92 -0.76 2.26 -2.69
CA ASN A 92 -0.83 3.71 -2.54
C ASN A 92 0.56 4.28 -2.22
N GLY A 93 0.77 5.58 -2.42
CA GLY A 93 2.06 6.24 -2.16
C GLY A 93 2.45 6.29 -0.67
N ASN A 94 1.47 6.33 0.25
CA ASN A 94 1.67 6.50 1.69
C ASN A 94 0.94 5.41 2.50
N GLU A 95 1.28 4.14 2.25
CA GLU A 95 0.62 2.99 2.87
C GLU A 95 0.86 2.86 4.38
N GLY A 96 2.01 3.34 4.88
CA GLY A 96 2.48 2.99 6.23
C GLY A 96 2.00 3.90 7.36
N VAL A 97 1.51 5.10 7.05
CA VAL A 97 1.29 6.19 8.03
C VAL A 97 0.41 5.76 9.20
N VAL A 98 -0.68 5.04 8.94
CA VAL A 98 -1.64 4.61 9.97
C VAL A 98 -1.16 3.42 10.81
N PHE A 99 -0.01 2.84 10.48
CA PHE A 99 0.51 1.62 11.10
C PHE A 99 1.80 1.84 11.89
N VAL A 100 2.28 3.08 11.97
CA VAL A 100 3.52 3.44 12.65
C VAL A 100 3.24 4.51 13.71
N PRO A 101 3.83 4.39 14.92
CA PRO A 101 3.74 5.45 15.93
C PRO A 101 4.27 6.77 15.40
N GLN A 102 3.56 7.86 15.67
CA GLN A 102 3.85 9.19 15.10
C GLN A 102 4.78 10.01 16.01
N ASN A 103 5.89 9.40 16.46
CA ASN A 103 6.89 10.02 17.34
C ASN A 103 8.35 9.57 17.08
N ILE A 104 8.64 9.04 15.90
CA ILE A 104 9.97 8.54 15.51
C ILE A 104 10.79 9.67 14.88
N THR A 105 11.59 10.36 15.68
CA THR A 105 12.28 11.61 15.26
C THR A 105 13.81 11.48 15.17
N SER A 106 14.38 10.29 15.38
CA SER A 106 15.83 10.06 15.34
C SER A 106 16.17 8.67 14.82
N GLU A 107 17.41 8.48 14.36
CA GLU A 107 17.92 7.17 13.95
C GLU A 107 17.81 6.14 15.09
N THR A 108 18.10 6.54 16.33
CA THR A 108 17.97 5.65 17.49
C THR A 108 16.52 5.18 17.68
N ALA A 109 15.56 6.11 17.63
CA ALA A 109 14.14 5.76 17.73
C ALA A 109 13.67 4.86 16.57
N PHE A 110 14.19 5.08 15.36
CA PHE A 110 13.93 4.26 14.18
C PHE A 110 14.52 2.84 14.34
N ARG A 111 15.75 2.70 14.82
CA ARG A 111 16.35 1.39 15.14
C ARG A 111 15.54 0.65 16.21
N ASP A 112 15.11 1.36 17.25
CA ASP A 112 14.33 0.79 18.34
C ASP A 112 12.92 0.37 17.89
N SER A 113 12.30 1.06 16.92
CA SER A 113 11.02 0.63 16.34
C SER A 113 11.17 -0.64 15.50
N ILE A 114 12.23 -0.74 14.70
CA ILE A 114 12.54 -1.94 13.90
C ILE A 114 12.78 -3.14 14.83
N ARG A 115 13.60 -3.00 15.87
CA ARG A 115 13.89 -4.10 16.82
C ARG A 115 12.66 -4.57 17.60
N ARG A 116 11.75 -3.66 17.93
CA ARG A 116 10.47 -4.02 18.58
C ARG A 116 9.57 -4.85 17.66
N THR A 117 9.57 -4.53 16.37
CA THR A 117 8.70 -5.16 15.37
C THR A 117 9.27 -6.49 14.89
N TYR A 118 10.56 -6.50 14.54
CA TYR A 118 11.28 -7.62 13.95
C TYR A 118 12.38 -8.11 14.89
N ARG A 119 11.97 -8.80 15.95
CA ARG A 119 12.85 -9.24 17.06
C ARG A 119 13.97 -10.19 16.63
N ASP A 120 13.76 -10.90 15.52
CA ASP A 120 14.66 -11.95 15.04
C ASP A 120 15.73 -11.41 14.07
N LEU A 121 15.79 -10.09 13.83
CA LEU A 121 16.80 -9.48 12.96
C LEU A 121 18.19 -9.45 13.62
N SER A 122 19.21 -9.88 12.87
CA SER A 122 20.61 -9.71 13.25
C SER A 122 21.07 -8.25 13.12
N ASP A 123 22.17 -7.89 13.78
CA ASP A 123 22.78 -6.56 13.62
C ASP A 123 23.28 -6.31 12.18
N GLN A 124 23.63 -7.37 11.45
CA GLN A 124 23.97 -7.27 10.02
C GLN A 124 22.73 -6.87 9.21
N ASN A 125 21.58 -7.52 9.45
CA ASN A 125 20.33 -7.19 8.77
C ASN A 125 19.90 -5.75 9.08
N MET A 126 20.03 -5.32 10.33
CA MET A 126 19.78 -3.93 10.74
C MET A 126 20.65 -2.95 9.96
N THR A 127 21.94 -3.26 9.78
CA THR A 127 22.87 -2.42 9.01
C THR A 127 22.43 -2.31 7.54
N SER A 128 22.02 -3.42 6.93
CA SER A 128 21.50 -3.43 5.55
C SER A 128 20.24 -2.57 5.39
N ILE A 129 19.32 -2.61 6.36
CA ILE A 129 18.12 -1.76 6.37
C ILE A 129 18.54 -0.28 6.44
N LEU A 130 19.40 0.09 7.38
CA LEU A 130 19.79 1.49 7.57
C LEU A 130 20.53 2.07 6.38
N ASN A 131 21.29 1.26 5.64
CA ASN A 131 21.92 1.71 4.40
C ASN A 131 20.91 2.10 3.31
N LEU A 132 19.69 1.56 3.33
CA LEU A 132 18.65 1.83 2.34
C LEU A 132 17.60 2.85 2.81
N TYR A 133 17.44 3.03 4.13
CA TYR A 133 16.46 3.95 4.74
C TYR A 133 17.13 5.09 5.53
N ALA A 134 18.42 5.35 5.30
CA ALA A 134 19.10 6.45 5.95
C ALA A 134 18.43 7.79 5.60
N VAL A 135 18.27 8.64 6.61
CA VAL A 135 17.82 10.02 6.44
C VAL A 135 19.04 10.95 6.46
N PRO A 136 19.38 11.61 5.34
CA PRO A 136 20.49 12.55 5.29
C PRO A 136 20.26 13.75 6.23
N PRO A 137 21.32 14.31 6.85
CA PRO A 137 21.20 15.50 7.70
C PRO A 137 20.63 16.74 6.99
N ASP A 138 20.77 16.80 5.66
CA ASP A 138 20.25 17.83 4.78
C ASP A 138 18.93 17.45 4.10
N SER A 139 18.23 16.42 4.62
CA SER A 139 16.90 16.04 4.15
C SER A 139 15.92 17.22 4.22
N SER A 140 15.07 17.32 3.20
CA SER A 140 14.10 18.40 3.06
C SER A 140 13.08 18.37 4.21
N GLY A 141 12.76 19.53 4.77
CA GLY A 141 11.65 19.69 5.72
C GLY A 141 10.29 19.91 5.05
N VAL A 142 10.20 19.79 3.72
CA VAL A 142 8.97 20.03 2.96
C VAL A 142 8.03 18.83 3.06
N TYR A 143 6.81 19.09 3.51
CA TYR A 143 5.72 18.12 3.49
C TYR A 143 5.09 18.10 2.10
N ALA A 144 5.49 17.13 1.29
CA ALA A 144 4.97 16.89 -0.04
C ALA A 144 5.20 15.42 -0.41
N ASP A 145 4.20 14.80 -1.03
CA ASP A 145 4.36 13.46 -1.61
C ASP A 145 5.44 13.46 -2.69
N SER A 146 6.18 12.34 -2.79
CA SER A 146 7.23 12.18 -3.79
C SER A 146 6.64 12.13 -5.20
N ASP A 147 7.29 12.77 -6.16
CA ASP A 147 7.02 12.59 -7.59
C ASP A 147 7.59 11.25 -8.12
N GLY A 148 8.32 10.53 -7.26
CA GLY A 148 8.96 9.25 -7.48
C GLY A 148 10.21 9.25 -8.38
N VAL A 149 10.56 10.36 -9.01
CA VAL A 149 11.68 10.46 -9.96
C VAL A 149 12.75 11.45 -9.52
N THR A 150 12.40 12.46 -8.73
CA THR A 150 13.33 13.43 -8.16
C THR A 150 13.32 13.43 -6.63
N PRO A 151 14.49 13.62 -5.98
CA PRO A 151 14.53 13.85 -4.55
C PRO A 151 13.78 15.14 -4.17
N PRO A 152 13.13 15.19 -2.99
CA PRO A 152 13.12 14.13 -1.98
C PRO A 152 12.17 12.97 -2.30
N PHE A 153 12.58 11.76 -1.92
CA PHE A 153 11.80 10.54 -2.12
C PHE A 153 10.94 10.19 -0.91
N SER A 154 10.01 9.25 -1.08
CA SER A 154 9.16 8.70 -0.02
C SER A 154 9.92 8.14 1.19
N THR A 155 11.22 7.85 1.03
CA THR A 155 12.09 7.43 2.13
C THR A 155 12.36 8.54 3.13
N THR A 156 12.15 9.81 2.77
CA THR A 156 12.39 10.96 3.65
C THR A 156 11.26 11.97 3.67
N ASN A 157 10.39 12.04 2.66
CA ASN A 157 9.33 13.05 2.56
C ASN A 157 8.00 12.49 2.05
N SER A 158 6.91 12.92 2.67
CA SER A 158 5.54 12.83 2.14
C SER A 158 4.71 14.02 2.61
N ASN A 159 3.43 14.10 2.24
CA ASN A 159 2.47 15.02 2.85
C ASN A 159 2.18 14.72 4.34
N TRP A 160 2.60 13.57 4.85
CA TRP A 160 2.30 13.10 6.21
C TRP A 160 3.43 13.31 7.19
N ALA A 161 4.67 13.11 6.74
CA ALA A 161 5.84 13.18 7.59
C ALA A 161 7.09 13.55 6.80
N VAL A 162 8.12 13.97 7.53
CA VAL A 162 9.47 14.18 6.99
C VAL A 162 10.52 13.53 7.88
N GLY A 163 11.71 13.28 7.32
CA GLY A 163 12.85 12.73 8.04
C GLY A 163 12.60 11.33 8.59
N TRP A 164 13.00 11.08 9.83
CA TRP A 164 12.95 9.73 10.45
C TRP A 164 11.54 9.18 10.64
N GLN A 165 10.53 10.04 10.78
CA GLN A 165 9.14 9.58 10.88
C GLN A 165 8.70 9.02 9.53
N GLN A 166 8.96 9.76 8.45
CA GLN A 166 8.66 9.29 7.10
C GLN A 166 9.45 8.04 6.70
N ALA A 167 10.73 7.94 7.13
CA ALA A 167 11.51 6.72 6.93
C ALA A 167 10.86 5.51 7.62
N ALA A 168 10.28 5.70 8.81
CA ALA A 168 9.53 4.66 9.53
C ALA A 168 8.23 4.28 8.82
N ASP A 169 7.45 5.28 8.40
CA ASP A 169 6.19 5.07 7.65
C ASP A 169 6.48 4.34 6.33
N ASN A 170 7.47 4.77 5.57
CA ASN A 170 7.85 4.14 4.31
C ASN A 170 8.45 2.73 4.50
N LEU A 171 9.22 2.51 5.57
CA LEU A 171 9.71 1.17 5.89
C LEU A 171 8.54 0.21 6.12
N TYR A 172 7.54 0.60 6.93
CA TYR A 172 6.38 -0.24 7.18
C TYR A 172 5.56 -0.46 5.89
N ALA A 173 5.37 0.59 5.09
CA ALA A 173 4.71 0.52 3.79
C ALA A 173 5.36 -0.54 2.91
N GLU A 174 6.69 -0.47 2.76
CA GLU A 174 7.45 -1.36 1.90
C GLU A 174 7.54 -2.79 2.43
N THR A 175 7.71 -2.99 3.73
CA THR A 175 7.74 -4.33 4.30
C THR A 175 6.39 -5.04 4.15
N THR A 176 5.28 -4.31 4.32
CA THR A 176 3.98 -4.94 4.60
C THR A 176 3.03 -4.93 3.41
N ILE A 177 3.11 -3.91 2.54
CA ILE A 177 2.10 -3.66 1.50
C ILE A 177 2.77 -3.47 0.13
N VAL A 178 3.66 -2.48 0.01
CA VAL A 178 4.25 -2.09 -1.28
C VAL A 178 5.09 -3.23 -1.85
N CYS A 179 6.13 -3.73 -1.17
CA CYS A 179 6.96 -4.79 -1.77
C CYS A 179 6.24 -6.12 -2.00
N PRO A 180 5.34 -6.59 -1.11
CA PRO A 180 4.47 -7.72 -1.42
C PRO A 180 3.66 -7.54 -2.72
N SER A 181 3.21 -6.32 -3.03
CA SER A 181 2.54 -6.04 -4.32
C SER A 181 3.48 -6.19 -5.54
N TYR A 182 4.78 -5.91 -5.38
CA TYR A 182 5.80 -6.14 -6.41
C TYR A 182 6.01 -7.64 -6.60
N TRP A 183 6.19 -8.39 -5.50
CA TRP A 183 6.41 -9.83 -5.57
C TRP A 183 5.20 -10.57 -6.14
N LEU A 184 3.99 -10.06 -5.89
CA LEU A 184 2.79 -10.57 -6.52
C LEU A 184 2.81 -10.35 -8.04
N ALA A 185 3.18 -9.16 -8.50
CA ALA A 185 3.33 -8.88 -9.93
C ALA A 185 4.42 -9.75 -10.58
N ASP A 186 5.56 -9.94 -9.90
CA ASP A 186 6.64 -10.83 -10.34
C ASP A 186 6.18 -12.28 -10.45
N ALA A 187 5.44 -12.78 -9.45
CA ALA A 187 5.00 -14.17 -9.40
C ALA A 187 4.12 -14.53 -10.60
N TYR A 188 3.18 -13.64 -10.91
CA TYR A 188 2.28 -13.80 -12.05
C TYR A 188 2.93 -13.51 -13.40
N ALA A 189 4.03 -12.74 -13.44
CA ALA A 189 4.80 -12.55 -14.67
C ALA A 189 5.68 -13.76 -15.01
N LYS A 190 6.20 -14.47 -13.99
CA LYS A 190 7.14 -15.60 -14.16
C LYS A 190 6.47 -16.96 -14.33
N GLY A 191 5.22 -17.12 -13.88
CA GLY A 191 4.58 -18.43 -13.83
C GLY A 191 4.35 -19.05 -15.22
N ASP A 192 4.46 -20.38 -15.33
CA ASP A 192 4.17 -21.14 -16.55
C ASP A 192 2.75 -20.92 -17.11
N LYS A 193 1.84 -20.41 -16.26
CA LYS A 193 0.45 -20.09 -16.56
C LYS A 193 0.20 -18.59 -16.72
N SER A 194 1.26 -17.78 -16.82
CA SER A 194 1.15 -16.33 -16.97
C SER A 194 0.39 -15.99 -18.26
N GLU A 195 -0.74 -15.31 -18.09
CA GLU A 195 -1.52 -14.71 -19.17
C GLU A 195 -1.59 -13.17 -19.03
N GLY A 196 -0.88 -12.60 -18.06
CA GLY A 196 -0.70 -11.15 -17.91
C GLY A 196 -0.56 -10.69 -16.46
N SER A 197 0.40 -9.80 -16.23
CA SER A 197 0.62 -9.15 -14.94
C SER A 197 0.73 -7.65 -15.16
N TRP A 198 0.09 -6.85 -14.33
CA TRP A 198 0.18 -5.39 -14.39
C TRP A 198 0.30 -4.82 -12.99
N LYS A 199 1.00 -3.69 -12.90
CA LYS A 199 1.20 -3.01 -11.64
C LYS A 199 0.91 -1.52 -11.75
N TYR A 200 0.23 -0.98 -10.74
CA TYR A 200 0.04 0.45 -10.58
C TYR A 200 0.46 0.94 -9.19
N GLN A 201 0.69 2.25 -9.07
CA GLN A 201 0.70 2.98 -7.81
C GLN A 201 -0.36 4.08 -7.86
N PHE A 202 -1.15 4.22 -6.80
CA PHE A 202 -2.02 5.37 -6.58
C PHE A 202 -1.25 6.48 -5.86
N SER A 203 -1.06 7.61 -6.54
CA SER A 203 -0.24 8.75 -6.08
C SER A 203 -1.04 10.05 -5.93
N VAL A 204 -2.37 10.02 -6.07
CA VAL A 204 -3.19 11.22 -5.85
C VAL A 204 -3.12 11.64 -4.36
N PRO A 205 -2.62 12.85 -4.05
CA PRO A 205 -2.42 13.28 -2.67
C PRO A 205 -3.72 13.23 -1.85
N ALA A 206 -3.72 12.70 -0.62
CA ALA A 206 -2.53 12.35 0.18
C ALA A 206 -2.09 10.87 0.09
N SER A 207 -2.62 10.10 -0.86
CA SER A 207 -2.22 8.71 -1.15
C SER A 207 -2.14 7.76 0.06
N LEU A 208 -2.99 7.95 1.07
CA LEU A 208 -3.01 7.13 2.28
C LEU A 208 -3.46 5.70 1.96
N HIS A 209 -3.11 4.74 2.82
CA HIS A 209 -3.72 3.40 2.81
C HIS A 209 -5.25 3.46 2.65
N GLY A 210 -5.76 2.80 1.60
CA GLY A 210 -7.19 2.74 1.26
C GLY A 210 -7.78 3.98 0.56
N ALA A 211 -6.98 5.01 0.26
CA ALA A 211 -7.43 6.22 -0.45
C ALA A 211 -7.94 5.93 -1.88
N ASP A 212 -7.49 4.85 -2.49
CA ASP A 212 -7.90 4.35 -3.80
C ASP A 212 -9.26 3.61 -3.78
N VAL A 213 -9.78 3.22 -2.61
CA VAL A 213 -11.07 2.51 -2.54
C VAL A 213 -12.23 3.42 -2.89
N TYR A 214 -12.30 4.61 -2.27
CA TYR A 214 -13.39 5.55 -2.49
C TYR A 214 -13.62 5.94 -3.97
N PRO A 215 -12.58 6.34 -4.75
CA PRO A 215 -12.76 6.65 -6.16
C PRO A 215 -13.11 5.43 -7.02
N LEU A 216 -12.79 4.21 -6.58
CA LEU A 216 -13.13 2.98 -7.31
C LEU A 216 -14.62 2.62 -7.22
N ILE A 217 -15.27 2.88 -6.09
CA ILE A 217 -16.64 2.43 -5.83
C ILE A 217 -17.71 3.53 -5.93
N THR A 218 -17.29 4.80 -5.98
CA THR A 218 -18.21 5.95 -5.98
C THR A 218 -18.54 6.39 -7.40
N ASP A 219 -19.72 6.97 -7.60
CA ASP A 219 -20.09 7.59 -8.89
C ASP A 219 -18.98 8.57 -9.36
N PRO A 220 -18.50 8.47 -10.61
CA PRO A 220 -17.38 9.28 -11.09
C PRO A 220 -17.68 10.78 -11.08
N THR A 221 -18.95 11.21 -11.13
CA THR A 221 -19.34 12.62 -11.22
C THR A 221 -19.40 13.34 -9.87
N VAL A 222 -19.06 12.67 -8.75
CA VAL A 222 -19.08 13.31 -7.43
C VAL A 222 -18.02 14.42 -7.35
N GLN A 223 -18.44 15.64 -7.05
CA GLN A 223 -17.56 16.81 -6.92
C GLN A 223 -17.01 16.97 -5.50
N GLY A 224 -16.00 17.84 -5.33
CA GLY A 224 -15.34 18.05 -4.02
C GLY A 224 -14.44 16.88 -3.58
N THR A 225 -14.12 16.01 -4.54
CA THR A 225 -13.35 14.76 -4.44
C THR A 225 -11.90 14.83 -3.98
N GLY A 226 -11.28 15.96 -4.29
CA GLY A 226 -9.84 15.99 -4.59
C GLY A 226 -9.42 15.16 -5.81
N MET A 227 -10.40 14.64 -6.57
CA MET A 227 -10.25 13.87 -7.79
C MET A 227 -11.30 14.33 -8.78
N ASN A 228 -10.92 14.55 -10.04
CA ASN A 228 -11.84 14.97 -11.08
C ASN A 228 -12.56 13.75 -11.68
N GLU A 229 -13.59 14.00 -12.48
CA GLU A 229 -14.40 12.95 -13.12
C GLU A 229 -13.58 12.04 -14.04
N VAL A 230 -12.62 12.61 -14.78
CA VAL A 230 -11.77 11.89 -15.73
C VAL A 230 -10.88 10.87 -15.02
N PHE A 231 -10.29 11.24 -13.89
CA PHE A 231 -9.48 10.34 -13.07
C PHE A 231 -10.31 9.13 -12.63
N ARG A 232 -11.48 9.38 -12.02
CA ARG A 232 -12.33 8.31 -11.49
C ARG A 232 -12.83 7.39 -12.59
N THR A 233 -13.32 7.96 -13.68
CA THR A 233 -13.82 7.18 -14.82
C THR A 233 -12.71 6.31 -15.39
N SER A 234 -11.50 6.84 -15.52
CA SER A 234 -10.35 6.10 -16.05
C SER A 234 -9.90 4.99 -15.09
N PHE A 235 -9.82 5.28 -13.79
CA PHE A 235 -9.45 4.28 -12.78
C PHE A 235 -10.48 3.15 -12.67
N GLN A 236 -11.78 3.48 -12.73
CA GLN A 236 -12.86 2.48 -12.77
C GLN A 236 -12.82 1.64 -14.06
N ARG A 237 -12.50 2.26 -15.21
CA ARG A 237 -12.33 1.54 -16.48
C ARG A 237 -11.13 0.61 -16.46
N ILE A 238 -10.01 1.00 -15.85
CA ILE A 238 -8.84 0.14 -15.68
C ILE A 238 -9.24 -1.17 -14.97
N TRP A 239 -9.90 -1.06 -13.83
CA TRP A 239 -10.40 -2.23 -13.10
C TRP A 239 -11.50 -2.98 -13.87
N GLY A 240 -12.44 -2.28 -14.50
CA GLY A 240 -13.50 -2.88 -15.29
C GLY A 240 -12.97 -3.67 -16.49
N ASN A 241 -11.99 -3.12 -17.22
CA ASN A 241 -11.34 -3.79 -18.34
C ASN A 241 -10.59 -5.03 -17.85
N PHE A 242 -9.89 -4.96 -16.71
CA PHE A 242 -9.22 -6.13 -16.13
C PHE A 242 -10.21 -7.23 -15.76
N VAL A 243 -11.32 -6.88 -15.09
CA VAL A 243 -12.34 -7.85 -14.67
C VAL A 243 -13.01 -8.52 -15.87
N VAL A 244 -13.30 -7.78 -16.93
CA VAL A 244 -14.05 -8.30 -18.10
C VAL A 244 -13.13 -8.99 -19.10
N ASN A 245 -11.95 -8.44 -19.37
CA ASN A 245 -11.08 -8.85 -20.47
C ASN A 245 -9.76 -9.48 -20.00
N GLY A 246 -9.42 -9.39 -18.72
CA GLY A 246 -8.11 -9.79 -18.21
C GLY A 246 -6.97 -8.85 -18.62
N ASP A 247 -7.27 -7.66 -19.13
CA ASP A 247 -6.31 -6.63 -19.53
C ASP A 247 -6.80 -5.28 -18.97
N PRO A 248 -6.01 -4.59 -18.12
CA PRO A 248 -6.42 -3.35 -17.48
C PRO A 248 -6.28 -2.10 -18.37
N THR A 249 -5.68 -2.23 -19.56
CA THR A 249 -5.34 -1.07 -20.39
C THR A 249 -6.56 -0.41 -21.01
N LEU A 250 -6.50 0.91 -21.21
CA LEU A 250 -7.55 1.68 -21.86
C LEU A 250 -7.49 1.51 -23.39
N THR A 251 -8.65 1.31 -24.01
CA THR A 251 -8.79 1.30 -25.48
C THR A 251 -8.60 2.69 -26.06
N THR A 252 -8.29 2.79 -27.36
CA THR A 252 -8.21 4.07 -28.09
C THR A 252 -9.49 4.90 -27.93
N ALA A 253 -10.67 4.27 -27.90
CA ALA A 253 -11.94 4.95 -27.69
C ALA A 253 -12.08 5.49 -26.26
N GLN A 254 -11.64 4.72 -25.25
CA GLN A 254 -11.65 5.18 -23.86
C GLN A 254 -10.65 6.31 -23.62
N ILE A 255 -9.51 6.34 -24.31
CA ILE A 255 -8.53 7.44 -24.23
C ILE A 255 -9.06 8.70 -24.93
N ALA A 256 -9.67 8.55 -26.12
CA ALA A 256 -10.23 9.68 -26.87
C ALA A 256 -11.48 10.29 -26.20
N SER A 257 -12.11 9.59 -25.27
CA SER A 257 -13.29 10.05 -24.51
C SER A 257 -13.20 9.55 -23.07
N PRO A 258 -12.30 10.13 -22.26
CA PRO A 258 -11.94 9.56 -20.97
C PRO A 258 -13.03 9.77 -19.90
N ALA A 259 -13.83 10.84 -19.99
CA ALA A 259 -15.08 10.99 -19.23
C ALA A 259 -16.24 10.10 -19.76
N GLY A 260 -16.13 9.56 -20.98
CA GLY A 260 -17.18 8.76 -21.63
C GLY A 260 -18.22 9.56 -22.40
N ASN A 261 -19.27 8.87 -22.84
CA ASN A 261 -20.37 9.41 -23.64
C ASN A 261 -21.53 9.92 -22.77
N LEU A 262 -21.23 10.32 -21.52
CA LEU A 262 -22.21 10.79 -20.57
C LEU A 262 -22.72 12.15 -21.03
N THR A 263 -24.05 12.25 -21.17
CA THR A 263 -24.78 13.43 -21.61
C THR A 263 -24.71 14.53 -20.55
N LEU A 264 -23.55 15.18 -20.42
CA LEU A 264 -23.46 16.52 -19.87
C LEU A 264 -23.38 17.47 -21.07
N ASP A 265 -24.04 18.63 -20.97
CA ASP A 265 -24.05 19.65 -22.01
C ASP A 265 -22.61 19.84 -22.54
N ALA A 266 -22.42 19.81 -23.85
CA ALA A 266 -21.09 19.95 -24.47
C ALA A 266 -20.38 21.27 -24.12
N ALA A 267 -21.08 22.21 -23.46
CA ALA A 267 -20.53 23.42 -22.88
C ALA A 267 -19.86 23.24 -21.49
N GLN A 268 -20.07 22.09 -20.83
CA GLN A 268 -19.40 21.67 -19.58
C GLN A 268 -18.34 20.59 -19.81
N ILE A 269 -18.34 19.94 -20.97
CA ILE A 269 -17.32 18.97 -21.42
C ILE A 269 -16.42 19.62 -22.48
N ALA A 270 -15.71 20.68 -22.12
CA ALA A 270 -14.32 20.67 -22.53
C ALA A 270 -13.68 19.65 -21.59
N SER A 271 -13.04 18.57 -22.07
CA SER A 271 -11.97 18.04 -21.23
C SER A 271 -11.11 19.25 -20.92
N PRO A 272 -10.88 19.63 -19.65
CA PRO A 272 -9.93 20.69 -19.36
C PRO A 272 -8.70 20.41 -20.22
N GLU A 273 -8.22 21.42 -20.94
CA GLU A 273 -7.04 21.28 -21.78
C GLU A 273 -5.87 20.74 -20.92
N GLY A 274 -5.69 19.41 -20.81
CA GLY A 274 -4.64 18.86 -19.94
C GLY A 274 -4.85 17.46 -19.33
N ASP A 275 -6.06 16.90 -19.25
CA ASP A 275 -6.24 15.52 -18.74
C ASP A 275 -5.58 14.47 -19.67
N ASP A 276 -4.49 13.84 -19.23
CA ASP A 276 -3.79 12.81 -19.98
C ASP A 276 -3.86 11.43 -19.31
N VAL A 277 -4.62 10.53 -19.95
CA VAL A 277 -4.77 9.12 -19.54
C VAL A 277 -4.08 8.15 -20.50
N SER A 278 -3.36 8.66 -21.51
CA SER A 278 -2.80 7.87 -22.61
C SER A 278 -1.79 6.83 -22.13
N ALA A 279 -1.08 7.12 -21.02
CA ALA A 279 -0.15 6.18 -20.39
C ALA A 279 -0.80 4.87 -19.95
N ALA A 280 -2.11 4.87 -19.64
CA ALA A 280 -2.85 3.66 -19.31
C ALA A 280 -3.29 2.85 -20.54
N GLY A 281 -2.95 3.31 -21.76
CA GLY A 281 -3.33 2.68 -23.01
C GLY A 281 -2.54 1.42 -23.36
N ALA A 282 -3.16 0.57 -24.19
CA ALA A 282 -2.48 -0.59 -24.75
C ALA A 282 -1.24 -0.18 -25.55
N GLY A 283 -0.11 -0.86 -25.32
CA GLY A 283 1.18 -0.54 -25.92
C GLY A 283 1.97 0.57 -25.21
N HIS A 284 1.37 1.25 -24.23
CA HIS A 284 2.05 2.19 -23.33
C HIS A 284 2.31 1.55 -21.96
N TRP A 285 1.24 1.09 -21.30
CA TRP A 285 1.35 0.31 -20.06
C TRP A 285 1.52 -1.17 -20.41
N LEU A 286 2.78 -1.54 -20.60
CA LEU A 286 3.18 -2.91 -20.90
C LEU A 286 2.92 -3.85 -19.73
N GLN A 287 2.81 -5.15 -20.02
CA GLN A 287 2.74 -6.15 -18.97
C GLN A 287 4.03 -6.12 -18.13
N TRP A 288 3.87 -6.33 -16.83
CA TRP A 288 4.97 -6.44 -15.89
C TRP A 288 5.88 -7.60 -16.27
N GLY A 289 7.17 -7.32 -16.45
CA GLY A 289 8.16 -8.32 -16.85
C GLY A 289 8.11 -8.72 -18.33
N GLU A 290 7.29 -8.07 -19.17
CA GLU A 290 7.22 -8.34 -20.62
C GLU A 290 8.53 -8.03 -21.34
N THR A 291 9.24 -6.98 -20.90
CA THR A 291 10.55 -6.61 -21.41
C THR A 291 11.59 -6.87 -20.34
N ASP A 292 12.64 -7.60 -20.68
CA ASP A 292 13.73 -7.94 -19.76
C ASP A 292 14.29 -6.68 -19.07
N GLY A 293 14.22 -6.67 -17.73
CA GLY A 293 14.70 -5.58 -16.89
C GLY A 293 13.76 -4.38 -16.76
N LEU A 294 12.63 -4.35 -17.47
CA LEU A 294 11.63 -3.28 -17.35
C LEU A 294 10.52 -3.68 -16.38
N HIS A 295 10.35 -2.89 -15.32
CA HIS A 295 9.28 -3.05 -14.34
C HIS A 295 8.24 -1.96 -14.55
N ALA A 296 7.47 -2.06 -15.64
CA ALA A 296 6.50 -1.04 -16.05
C ALA A 296 5.35 -0.92 -15.01
N MET A 297 5.35 0.17 -14.25
CA MET A 297 4.27 0.50 -13.31
C MET A 297 3.52 1.73 -13.79
N LEU A 298 2.19 1.68 -13.80
CA LEU A 298 1.36 2.85 -14.05
C LEU A 298 1.30 3.70 -12.77
N ASN A 299 1.80 4.91 -12.83
CA ASN A 299 1.62 5.91 -11.79
C ASN A 299 0.28 6.64 -12.02
N LEU A 300 -0.71 6.37 -11.17
CA LEU A 300 -2.00 7.05 -11.15
C LEU A 300 -1.88 8.33 -10.34
N ASN A 301 -1.76 9.48 -11.03
CA ASN A 301 -1.56 10.77 -10.39
C ASN A 301 -2.44 11.87 -11.00
N MET A 302 -2.50 13.00 -10.28
CA MET A 302 -3.12 14.24 -10.71
C MET A 302 -2.18 15.42 -10.49
N THR A 303 -2.39 16.50 -11.22
CA THR A 303 -1.63 17.75 -11.14
C THR A 303 -2.55 18.96 -11.13
N GLY A 304 -2.01 20.12 -10.74
CA GLY A 304 -2.77 21.36 -10.63
C GLY A 304 -3.81 21.33 -9.52
N GLY A 305 -4.87 22.10 -9.69
CA GLY A 305 -5.90 22.29 -8.68
C GLY A 305 -5.53 23.29 -7.58
N MET A 306 -6.54 23.61 -6.78
CA MET A 306 -6.43 24.49 -5.61
C MET A 306 -6.03 23.67 -4.39
N PRO A 307 -4.96 24.03 -3.66
CA PRO A 307 -4.55 23.33 -2.47
C PRO A 307 -5.59 23.50 -1.34
N VAL A 308 -5.93 22.41 -0.69
CA VAL A 308 -6.79 22.34 0.49
C VAL A 308 -6.05 21.58 1.57
N THR A 309 -5.67 22.29 2.63
CA THR A 309 -5.01 21.71 3.80
C THR A 309 -6.03 21.39 4.87
N GLN A 310 -6.02 20.15 5.35
CA GLN A 310 -6.85 19.69 6.45
C GLN A 310 -5.96 19.18 7.59
N SER A 311 -6.33 19.51 8.83
CA SER A 311 -5.67 18.96 10.02
C SER A 311 -6.28 17.61 10.33
N MET A 312 -5.46 16.56 10.33
CA MET A 312 -5.86 15.21 10.71
C MET A 312 -5.13 14.79 11.97
N ASN A 313 -5.86 14.21 12.92
CA ASN A 313 -5.28 13.68 14.15
C ASN A 313 -4.96 12.20 13.99
N PHE A 314 -3.68 11.84 14.11
CA PHE A 314 -3.21 10.46 14.09
C PHE A 314 -2.28 10.21 15.26
N ASP A 315 -2.59 9.19 16.08
CA ASP A 315 -1.79 8.82 17.26
C ASP A 315 -1.53 10.01 18.22
N GLY A 316 -2.51 10.92 18.33
CA GLY A 316 -2.40 12.13 19.16
C GLY A 316 -1.60 13.28 18.53
N SER A 317 -1.07 13.09 17.32
CA SER A 317 -0.37 14.13 16.54
C SER A 317 -1.32 14.77 15.53
N ASP A 318 -1.35 16.10 15.49
CA ASP A 318 -2.07 16.86 14.46
C ASP A 318 -1.16 17.08 13.25
N ILE A 319 -1.57 16.53 12.11
CA ILE A 319 -0.82 16.57 10.84
C ILE A 319 -1.61 17.41 9.84
N ALA A 320 -0.98 18.46 9.32
CA ALA A 320 -1.56 19.30 8.28
C ALA A 320 -1.28 18.69 6.91
N VAL A 321 -2.30 18.07 6.31
CA VAL A 321 -2.17 17.35 5.05
C VAL A 321 -2.81 18.15 3.93
N THR A 322 -2.07 18.33 2.84
CA THR A 322 -2.54 19.08 1.67
C THR A 322 -3.00 18.13 0.57
N SER A 323 -4.23 18.35 0.12
CA SER A 323 -4.84 17.74 -1.07
C SER A 323 -5.17 18.83 -2.09
N TYR A 324 -5.63 18.47 -3.28
CA TYR A 324 -5.93 19.43 -4.35
C TYR A 324 -7.34 19.22 -4.87
N VAL A 325 -8.14 20.28 -4.96
CA VAL A 325 -9.51 20.24 -5.48
C VAL A 325 -9.65 21.11 -6.72
N GLU A 326 -10.77 20.98 -7.45
CA GLU A 326 -11.07 21.82 -8.61
C GLU A 326 -11.09 23.32 -8.26
N SER A 327 -10.48 24.11 -9.13
CA SER A 327 -10.40 25.57 -9.02
C SER A 327 -11.72 26.21 -9.47
N THR A 328 -12.50 26.76 -8.53
CA THR A 328 -13.84 27.29 -8.84
C THR A 328 -13.83 28.70 -9.43
N ASN A 329 -12.71 29.43 -9.34
CA ASN A 329 -12.59 30.83 -9.74
C ASN A 329 -11.40 31.10 -10.68
N GLY A 330 -10.72 30.05 -11.16
CA GLY A 330 -9.56 30.15 -12.04
C GLY A 330 -8.28 30.73 -11.40
N SER A 331 -8.23 30.89 -10.07
CA SER A 331 -7.03 31.41 -9.38
C SER A 331 -5.90 30.38 -9.26
N TRP A 332 -6.21 29.13 -9.60
CA TRP A 332 -5.31 27.98 -9.60
C TRP A 332 -5.44 27.25 -10.93
N PRO A 333 -4.38 26.57 -11.40
CA PRO A 333 -4.47 25.69 -12.57
C PRO A 333 -5.61 24.68 -12.41
N PRO A 334 -6.20 24.20 -13.53
CA PRO A 334 -7.19 23.13 -13.46
C PRO A 334 -6.62 21.90 -12.76
N LEU A 335 -7.49 21.13 -12.09
CA LEU A 335 -7.11 19.85 -11.52
C LEU A 335 -7.20 18.79 -12.63
N GLU A 336 -6.06 18.24 -13.03
CA GLU A 336 -5.89 17.43 -14.23
C GLU A 336 -5.27 16.07 -13.92
N VAL A 337 -5.63 15.06 -14.71
CA VAL A 337 -5.04 13.73 -14.66
C VAL A 337 -3.66 13.74 -15.32
N SER A 338 -2.67 13.14 -14.66
CA SER A 338 -1.30 13.04 -15.14
C SER A 338 -0.81 11.60 -14.96
N LEU A 339 -1.24 10.71 -15.86
CA LEU A 339 -0.82 9.31 -15.82
C LEU A 339 0.55 9.12 -16.47
N HIS A 340 1.43 8.33 -15.86
CA HIS A 340 2.73 8.01 -16.44
C HIS A 340 3.07 6.53 -16.24
N VAL A 341 3.74 5.92 -17.21
CA VAL A 341 4.40 4.62 -17.01
C VAL A 341 5.82 4.89 -16.54
N VAL A 342 6.18 4.28 -15.42
CA VAL A 342 7.45 4.51 -14.73
C VAL A 342 8.18 3.19 -14.52
N ASP A 343 9.50 3.24 -14.37
CA ASP A 343 10.28 2.07 -13.95
C ASP A 343 10.17 1.89 -12.44
N ALA A 344 9.41 0.89 -12.02
CA ALA A 344 9.15 0.59 -10.63
C ALA A 344 10.41 0.19 -9.85
N TRP A 345 11.47 -0.27 -10.53
CA TRP A 345 12.72 -0.64 -9.88
C TRP A 345 13.48 0.60 -9.38
N SER A 346 13.62 1.62 -10.23
CA SER A 346 14.30 2.88 -9.89
C SER A 346 13.41 3.88 -9.14
N TRP A 347 12.09 3.70 -9.17
CA TRP A 347 11.10 4.54 -8.49
C TRP A 347 11.45 4.86 -7.03
N GLU A 348 11.22 6.10 -6.61
CA GLU A 348 11.43 6.61 -5.24
C GLU A 348 12.81 6.25 -4.67
N GLY A 349 13.86 6.53 -5.46
CA GLY A 349 15.23 6.33 -5.03
C GLY A 349 15.66 4.86 -4.96
N GLY A 350 15.18 4.03 -5.90
CA GLY A 350 15.59 2.64 -6.01
C GLY A 350 14.79 1.67 -5.13
N ARG A 351 13.46 1.84 -5.09
CA ARG A 351 12.54 0.97 -4.33
C ARG A 351 12.72 -0.51 -4.64
N GLY A 352 13.03 -0.88 -5.89
CA GLY A 352 13.29 -2.27 -6.26
C GLY A 352 14.36 -2.95 -5.39
N LYS A 353 15.45 -2.23 -5.08
CA LYS A 353 16.52 -2.72 -4.19
C LYS A 353 16.03 -2.91 -2.76
N ARG A 354 15.14 -2.04 -2.27
CA ARG A 354 14.53 -2.17 -0.94
C ARG A 354 13.59 -3.38 -0.88
N CYS A 355 12.80 -3.60 -1.93
CA CYS A 355 11.96 -4.79 -2.05
C CYS A 355 12.77 -6.09 -2.18
N GLN A 356 13.93 -6.07 -2.81
CA GLN A 356 14.84 -7.20 -2.81
C GLN A 356 15.36 -7.50 -1.40
N LEU A 357 15.78 -6.48 -0.65
CA LEU A 357 16.21 -6.67 0.74
C LEU A 357 15.11 -7.35 1.58
N TRP A 358 13.86 -6.88 1.47
CA TRP A 358 12.77 -7.46 2.25
C TRP A 358 12.38 -8.87 1.85
N ALA A 359 12.55 -9.23 0.58
CA ALA A 359 12.40 -10.60 0.11
C ALA A 359 13.42 -11.52 0.79
N GLU A 360 14.69 -11.11 0.83
CA GLU A 360 15.78 -11.85 1.49
C GLU A 360 15.57 -11.92 3.01
N LEU A 361 15.07 -10.85 3.63
CA LEU A 361 14.80 -10.79 5.06
C LEU A 361 13.47 -11.45 5.47
N GLY A 362 12.69 -11.99 4.53
CA GLY A 362 11.32 -12.44 4.82
C GLY A 362 11.19 -13.50 5.92
N ALA A 363 12.24 -14.30 6.16
CA ALA A 363 12.21 -15.25 7.27
C ALA A 363 12.19 -14.59 8.67
N TRP A 364 12.62 -13.34 8.77
CA TRP A 364 12.79 -12.58 10.01
C TRP A 364 11.95 -11.29 10.07
N ALA A 365 11.43 -10.83 8.92
CA ALA A 365 10.72 -9.56 8.76
C ALA A 365 9.20 -9.68 8.68
N PHE A 366 8.62 -10.89 8.73
CA PHE A 366 7.16 -11.06 8.67
C PHE A 366 6.62 -11.65 9.97
N VAL A 367 5.95 -10.79 10.75
CA VAL A 367 5.24 -11.19 11.97
C VAL A 367 4.09 -12.13 11.63
#